data_AF-A0A9P3EN01-F1
#
_entry.id   AF-A0A9P3EN01-F1
#
_cell.length_a   1.000
_cell.length_b   1.000
_cell.length_c   1.000
_cell.angle_alpha   90.00
_cell.angle_beta   90.00
_cell.angle_gamma   90.00
#
_symmetry.space_group_name_H-M   'P 1'
#
loop_
_entity.id
_entity.type
_entity.pdbx_description
1 polymer ?
#
loop_
_entity_poly.entity_id
_entity_poly.type
_entity_poly.pdbx_seq_one_letter_code
_entity_poly.pdbx_strand_id
1 'polypeptide(L)'
;MAWIPDKGDVVRLTILEFWNGAISEGLYAWEIDDTVDAPSGPWDNPWETLLSSRIQENTMHWATKNIAEAYPGSLLVRICFVYGGDIAAVCGDLSVSKRSPK
;
A
#
# COMPACT_ATOMS: atom_id res chain seq x y z
N MET A 1 -1.70 -1.63 6.04
CA MET A 1 -0.84 -2.76 6.42
C MET A 1 0.20 -2.91 5.32
N ALA A 2 1.41 -2.39 5.51
CA ALA A 2 2.44 -2.39 4.46
C ALA A 2 3.44 -3.51 4.73
N TRP A 3 3.85 -4.23 3.68
CA TRP A 3 4.73 -5.39 3.78
C TRP A 3 6.19 -5.00 3.53
N ILE A 4 7.07 -5.36 4.47
CA ILE A 4 8.53 -5.30 4.29
C ILE A 4 9.03 -6.75 4.29
N PRO A 5 9.53 -7.27 3.15
CA PRO A 5 9.94 -8.65 3.03
C PRO A 5 11.32 -8.82 3.67
N ASP A 6 11.39 -9.43 4.87
CA ASP A 6 12.51 -10.33 5.16
C ASP A 6 12.28 -11.33 6.31
N LYS A 7 11.37 -11.09 7.26
CA LYS A 7 11.03 -12.08 8.31
C LYS A 7 9.57 -11.96 8.69
N GLY A 8 8.83 -13.06 8.58
CA GLY A 8 7.37 -13.13 8.64
C GLY A 8 6.75 -12.83 10.00
N ASP A 9 6.83 -11.58 10.45
CA ASP A 9 5.99 -11.04 11.51
C ASP A 9 5.01 -10.02 10.90
N VAL A 10 3.72 -10.20 11.17
CA VAL A 10 2.69 -9.22 10.82
C VAL A 10 2.89 -8.01 11.73
N VAL A 11 3.50 -6.94 11.20
CA VAL A 11 3.66 -5.69 11.95
C VAL A 11 2.38 -4.87 11.84
N ARG A 12 1.72 -4.64 12.98
CA ARG A 12 0.62 -3.68 13.07
C ARG A 12 1.22 -2.29 13.22
N LEU A 13 0.90 -1.41 12.27
CA LEU A 13 1.29 0.00 12.29
C LEU A 13 0.03 0.85 12.19
N THR A 14 -0.05 1.87 13.03
CA THR A 14 -1.03 2.95 12.96
C THR A 14 -0.51 4.05 12.03
N ILE A 15 -1.42 4.78 11.39
CA ILE A 15 -1.04 5.98 10.62
C ILE A 15 -0.26 6.95 11.52
N LEU A 16 -0.63 7.05 12.80
CA LEU A 16 0.07 7.88 13.77
C LEU A 16 1.54 7.47 13.98
N GLU A 17 1.86 6.17 13.95
CA GLU A 17 3.25 5.68 14.06
C GLU A 17 4.09 6.00 12.82
N PHE A 18 3.46 6.17 11.66
CA PHE A 18 4.09 6.76 10.47
C PHE A 18 4.26 8.29 10.58
N TRP A 19 3.56 8.93 11.52
CA TRP A 19 3.31 10.37 11.53
C TRP A 19 4.02 11.07 12.69
N ASN A 20 5.31 11.38 12.48
CA ASN A 20 6.03 12.37 13.30
C ASN A 20 6.31 13.68 12.56
N GLY A 21 5.67 13.89 11.40
CA GLY A 21 5.83 15.17 10.71
C GLY A 21 5.08 15.38 9.40
N ALA A 22 4.30 14.45 8.84
CA ALA A 22 3.76 14.56 7.47
C ALA A 22 2.23 14.67 7.39
N ILE A 23 1.68 15.78 6.91
CA ILE A 23 0.22 15.93 6.70
C ILE A 23 -0.26 14.92 5.65
N SER A 24 -1.12 13.97 6.02
CA SER A 24 -1.76 13.08 5.04
C SER A 24 -2.82 13.83 4.25
N GLU A 25 -2.78 13.72 2.93
CA GLU A 25 -3.82 14.21 2.04
C GLU A 25 -5.01 13.24 1.98
N GLY A 26 -4.71 11.93 1.94
CA GLY A 26 -5.74 10.90 1.80
C GLY A 26 -5.24 9.48 2.01
N LEU A 27 -6.19 8.58 2.26
CA LEU A 27 -5.99 7.14 2.25
C LEU A 27 -6.95 6.53 1.24
N TYR A 28 -6.40 5.78 0.30
CA TYR A 28 -7.14 5.12 -0.76
C TYR A 28 -6.91 3.61 -0.66
N ALA A 29 -7.97 2.83 -0.89
CA ALA A 29 -7.93 1.37 -0.80
C ALA A 29 -8.70 0.77 -1.98
N TRP A 30 -8.12 -0.26 -2.58
CA TRP A 30 -8.71 -1.03 -3.68
C TRP A 30 -8.59 -2.50 -3.37
N GLU A 31 -9.56 -3.32 -3.80
CA GLU A 31 -9.34 -4.76 -3.88
C GLU A 31 -8.21 -5.01 -4.89
N ILE A 32 -7.30 -5.92 -4.57
CA ILE A 32 -6.15 -6.20 -5.44
C ILE A 32 -6.62 -6.57 -6.85
N ASP A 33 -7.65 -7.42 -6.96
CA ASP A 33 -8.17 -7.94 -8.22
C ASP A 33 -8.60 -6.82 -9.19
N ASP A 34 -9.16 -5.72 -8.67
CA ASP A 34 -9.59 -4.57 -9.48
C ASP A 34 -8.42 -3.78 -10.09
N THR A 35 -7.21 -3.97 -9.57
CA THR A 35 -6.03 -3.16 -9.92
C THR A 35 -4.94 -3.92 -10.66
N VAL A 36 -5.04 -5.25 -10.78
CA VAL A 36 -4.01 -6.09 -11.42
C VAL A 36 -3.79 -5.70 -12.89
N ASP A 37 -4.88 -5.43 -13.59
CA ASP A 37 -4.89 -5.07 -15.01
C ASP A 37 -5.14 -3.57 -15.25
N ALA A 38 -5.17 -2.76 -14.19
CA ALA A 38 -5.36 -1.33 -14.34
C ALA A 38 -4.17 -0.72 -15.11
N PRO A 39 -4.42 0.05 -16.18
CA PRO A 39 -3.35 0.64 -16.96
C PRO A 39 -2.44 1.48 -16.05
N SER A 40 -1.13 1.24 -16.14
CA SER A 40 -0.09 2.03 -15.48
C SER A 40 -0.10 3.46 -16.04
N GLY A 41 -0.94 4.31 -15.46
CA GLY A 41 -0.80 5.75 -15.59
C GLY A 41 0.35 6.21 -14.71
N PRO A 42 1.25 7.08 -15.19
CA PRO A 42 2.54 7.38 -14.55
C PRO A 42 2.48 8.08 -13.17
N TRP A 43 1.29 8.30 -12.61
CA TRP A 43 1.10 9.06 -11.36
C TRP A 43 0.02 8.48 -10.41
N ASP A 44 -0.83 7.56 -10.90
CA ASP A 44 -2.02 7.13 -10.17
C ASP A 44 -2.04 5.64 -9.80
N ASN A 45 -1.05 4.85 -10.21
CA ASN A 45 -1.06 3.42 -9.90
C ASN A 45 -0.42 3.14 -8.52
N PRO A 46 -1.19 2.69 -7.50
CA PRO A 46 -0.64 2.31 -6.20
C PRO A 46 0.40 1.18 -6.26
N TRP A 47 0.43 0.38 -7.33
CA TRP A 47 1.49 -0.61 -7.58
C TRP A 47 2.85 0.03 -7.84
N GLU A 48 2.89 1.18 -8.53
CA GLU A 48 4.13 1.90 -8.74
C GLU A 48 4.68 2.44 -7.42
N THR A 49 3.82 3.00 -6.57
CA THR A 49 4.23 3.42 -5.22
C THR A 49 4.77 2.23 -4.40
N LEU A 50 4.18 1.04 -4.54
CA LEU A 50 4.60 -0.15 -3.80
C LEU A 50 5.92 -0.75 -4.33
N LEU A 51 6.11 -0.76 -5.66
CA LEU A 51 7.11 -1.57 -6.35
C LEU A 51 8.24 -0.78 -7.03
N SER A 52 8.09 0.54 -7.24
CA SER A 52 9.04 1.39 -8.00
C SER A 52 10.49 1.32 -7.54
N SER A 53 10.74 1.09 -6.24
CA SER A 53 12.09 0.97 -5.66
C SER A 53 12.56 -0.47 -5.47
N ARG A 54 11.72 -1.46 -5.80
CA ARG A 54 11.93 -2.88 -5.47
C ARG A 54 12.10 -3.75 -6.71
N ILE A 55 11.54 -3.33 -7.84
CA ILE A 55 11.38 -4.16 -9.03
C ILE A 55 11.65 -3.32 -10.28
N GLN A 56 12.21 -3.93 -11.32
CA GLN A 56 12.38 -3.28 -12.63
C GLN A 56 11.01 -3.12 -13.31
N GLU A 57 10.79 -1.99 -13.97
CA GLU A 57 9.51 -1.63 -14.61
C GLU A 57 8.96 -2.74 -15.54
N ASN A 58 9.82 -3.37 -16.34
CA ASN A 58 9.46 -4.46 -17.26
C ASN A 58 9.01 -5.76 -16.56
N THR A 59 9.21 -5.88 -15.24
CA THR A 59 8.79 -7.03 -14.44
C THR A 59 7.64 -6.71 -13.48
N MET A 60 7.16 -5.46 -13.49
CA MET A 60 6.10 -4.99 -12.61
C MET A 60 4.81 -5.81 -12.80
N HIS A 61 4.40 -6.07 -14.05
CA HIS A 61 3.20 -6.87 -14.34
C HIS A 61 3.23 -8.28 -13.72
N TRP A 62 4.38 -8.95 -13.75
CA TRP A 62 4.50 -10.28 -13.14
C TRP A 62 4.49 -10.19 -11.62
N ALA A 63 5.09 -9.16 -11.05
CA ALA A 63 5.11 -8.95 -9.62
C ALA A 63 3.72 -8.62 -9.04
N THR A 64 2.95 -7.76 -9.71
CA THR A 64 1.57 -7.44 -9.29
C THR A 64 0.70 -8.70 -9.32
N LYS A 65 0.80 -9.48 -10.40
CA LYS A 65 0.08 -10.74 -10.53
C LYS A 65 0.46 -11.76 -9.45
N ASN A 66 1.76 -11.95 -9.19
CA ASN A 66 2.22 -12.86 -8.14
C ASN A 66 1.72 -12.45 -6.75
N ILE A 67 1.67 -11.15 -6.45
CA ILE A 67 1.13 -10.64 -5.19
C ILE A 67 -0.38 -10.89 -5.11
N ALA A 68 -1.12 -10.66 -6.20
CA ALA A 68 -2.56 -10.93 -6.26
C ALA A 68 -2.89 -12.41 -6.02
N GLU A 69 -2.16 -13.30 -6.68
CA GLU A 69 -2.32 -14.75 -6.50
C GLU A 69 -1.94 -15.21 -5.09
N ALA A 70 -0.93 -14.59 -4.47
CA ALA A 70 -0.49 -14.92 -3.12
C ALA A 70 -1.44 -14.40 -2.02
N TYR A 71 -2.17 -13.32 -2.28
CA TYR A 71 -3.00 -12.62 -1.29
C TYR A 71 -4.40 -12.31 -1.83
N PRO A 72 -5.21 -13.32 -2.18
CA PRO A 72 -6.54 -13.12 -2.73
C PRO A 72 -7.45 -12.39 -1.73
N GLY A 73 -8.28 -11.47 -2.23
CA GLY A 73 -9.20 -10.67 -1.41
C GLY A 73 -8.53 -9.66 -0.47
N SER A 74 -7.20 -9.46 -0.58
CA SER A 74 -6.51 -8.39 0.14
C SER A 74 -6.71 -7.04 -0.54
N LEU A 75 -6.45 -5.99 0.23
CA LEU A 75 -6.52 -4.60 -0.21
C LEU A 75 -5.14 -4.07 -0.58
N LEU A 76 -5.03 -3.42 -1.71
CA LEU A 76 -3.94 -2.50 -2.01
C LEU A 76 -4.32 -1.13 -1.46
N VAL A 77 -3.48 -0.58 -0.59
CA VAL A 77 -3.71 0.71 0.08
C VAL A 77 -2.58 1.67 -0.26
N ARG A 78 -2.93 2.92 -0.59
CA ARG A 78 -2.00 4.04 -0.75
C ARG A 78 -2.36 5.12 0.25
N ILE A 79 -1.35 5.63 0.96
CA ILE A 79 -1.46 6.81 1.81
C ILE A 79 -0.69 7.92 1.10
N CYS A 80 -1.42 8.97 0.75
CA CYS A 80 -0.85 10.15 0.11
C CYS A 80 -0.48 11.18 1.17
N PHE A 81 0.72 11.73 1.07
CA PHE A 81 1.18 12.77 1.98
C PHE A 81 1.41 14.07 1.20
N VAL A 82 1.04 15.20 1.80
CA VAL A 82 1.24 16.55 1.22
C VAL A 82 2.73 16.81 0.96
N TYR A 83 3.62 16.12 1.69
CA TYR A 83 5.06 16.14 1.50
C TYR A 83 5.68 14.83 2.01
N GLY A 84 6.81 14.44 1.42
CA GLY A 84 7.52 13.20 1.78
C GLY A 84 7.23 12.01 0.87
N GLY A 85 6.36 12.17 -0.13
CA GLY A 85 5.98 11.11 -1.06
C GLY A 85 4.95 10.16 -0.46
N ASP A 86 4.52 9.19 -1.25
CA ASP A 86 3.42 8.29 -0.88
C ASP A 86 3.93 6.95 -0.38
N ILE A 87 3.09 6.29 0.42
CA ILE A 87 3.35 4.94 0.92
C ILE A 87 2.26 4.02 0.38
N ALA A 88 2.65 2.87 -0.16
CA ALA A 88 1.71 1.83 -0.58
C ALA A 88 1.99 0.49 0.11
N ALA A 89 0.94 -0.33 0.17
CA ALA A 89 0.81 -1.37 1.18
C ALA A 89 -0.22 -2.44 0.76
N VAL A 90 0.09 -3.73 0.94
CA VAL A 90 -0.88 -4.82 0.77
C VAL A 90 -1.38 -5.31 2.13
N CYS A 91 -2.69 -5.24 2.32
CA CYS A 91 -3.37 -5.41 3.60
C CYS A 91 -4.42 -6.50 3.56
N GLY A 92 -4.49 -7.36 4.58
CA GLY A 92 -5.63 -8.27 4.74
C GLY A 92 -6.91 -7.60 5.24
N ASP A 93 -6.82 -6.48 5.97
CA ASP A 93 -7.96 -5.75 6.52
C ASP A 93 -7.62 -4.26 6.76
N LEU A 94 -8.65 -3.42 6.78
CA LEU A 94 -8.59 -2.00 7.14
C LEU A 94 -9.68 -1.67 8.19
N SER A 95 -9.25 -1.32 9.40
CA SER A 95 -10.15 -0.96 10.51
C SER A 95 -9.88 0.44 11.04
N VAL A 96 -10.98 1.16 11.33
CA VAL A 96 -10.93 2.48 11.96
C VAL A 96 -11.36 2.34 13.42
N SER A 97 -10.51 2.84 14.33
CA SER A 97 -10.84 2.89 15.75
C SER A 97 -10.88 4.34 16.23
N LYS A 98 -11.90 4.68 17.03
CA LYS A 98 -11.94 5.98 17.70
C LYS A 98 -10.96 5.95 18.87
N ARG A 99 -10.03 6.89 18.90
CA ARG A 99 -9.21 7.12 20.09
C ARG A 99 -10.07 7.87 21.11
N SER A 100 -10.35 7.25 22.25
CA SER A 100 -10.92 8.01 23.37
C SER A 100 -9.86 8.99 23.87
N PRO A 101 -10.18 10.30 24.02
CA PRO A 101 -9.23 11.23 24.63
C PRO A 101 -8.90 10.73 26.03
N LYS A 102 -7.59 10.62 26.32
CA LYS A 102 -7.09 10.36 27.67
C LYS A 102 -7.14 11.64 28.50
#